data_AF-A0A4W5QPR5-F1
#
_entry.id   AF-A0A4W5QPR5-F1
#
_cell.length_a   1.000
_cell.length_b   1.000
_cell.length_c   1.000
_cell.angle_alpha   90.00
_cell.angle_beta   90.00
_cell.angle_gamma   90.00
#
_symmetry.space_group_name_H-M   'P 1'
#
loop_
_entity.id
_entity.type
_entity.pdbx_description
1 polymer ?
#
loop_
_entity_poly.entity_id
_entity_poly.type
_entity_poly.pdbx_seq_one_letter_code
_entity_poly.pdbx_strand_id
1 'polypeptide(L)'
;MSNGDSIAGLFSGQWTSGLKIMGTYTKPNLYEPDKKESTWVLELGRLAVSPEQKWRAVFSECWSRLGCEAPGQPEESRRAWENIAVTLTTGRRDSPELLSRSQSRVLEKLEVIPQHTGPVTAGRYDVIRRYLTKACETPLHPLGGLLETLVTVYRMTYIGVGSNRRLLQQAVEEIKSYLRRIFQLVRFLFPDLPDEGGVIHADHKGSLETNQQGLVVSSSTLLLPVLLPRLYPPLFTLYSLDKEREEEVYWDCVLRLNKQPDLGLLAFLGVLQKFWPVSVSVLGEKQQVLPSTKDSCFASAVETLQQISTTFTPSDKLLVIQRTFEELTQEVQALLEGDFLLSMDDLLPLFLYVVLRAR
;
A
#
# COMPACT_ATOMS: atom_id res chain seq x y z
N MET A 1 24.84 18.44 -22.12
CA MET A 1 24.75 17.12 -21.46
C MET A 1 25.63 16.17 -22.25
N SER A 2 26.58 15.48 -21.62
CA SER A 2 27.49 14.55 -22.31
C SER A 2 26.74 13.27 -22.67
N ASN A 3 26.82 12.88 -23.93
CA ASN A 3 26.15 11.75 -24.58
C ASN A 3 26.66 10.36 -24.13
N GLY A 4 27.42 10.27 -23.02
CA GLY A 4 27.89 9.02 -22.41
C GLY A 4 28.89 8.20 -23.23
N ASP A 5 29.20 8.66 -24.44
CA ASP A 5 30.18 8.06 -25.34
C ASP A 5 31.60 8.14 -24.74
N SER A 6 32.32 7.01 -24.72
CA SER A 6 33.71 6.95 -24.26
C SER A 6 34.64 6.38 -25.34
N ILE A 7 35.80 7.03 -25.52
CA ILE A 7 36.88 6.58 -26.38
C ILE A 7 38.07 6.28 -25.48
N ALA A 8 38.48 5.00 -25.42
CA ALA A 8 39.66 4.58 -24.67
C ALA A 8 40.74 4.10 -25.64
N GLY A 9 41.94 4.68 -25.57
CA GLY A 9 43.04 4.29 -26.44
C GLY A 9 44.22 5.26 -26.43
N LEU A 10 45.14 5.04 -27.35
CA LEU A 10 46.33 5.86 -27.51
C LEU A 10 46.04 7.01 -28.49
N PHE A 11 46.26 8.24 -28.02
CA PHE A 11 46.14 9.46 -28.80
C PHE A 11 47.54 9.90 -29.24
N SER A 12 47.76 10.06 -30.54
CA SER A 12 49.05 10.48 -31.09
C SER A 12 48.86 11.54 -32.17
N GLY A 13 49.83 12.45 -32.33
CA GLY A 13 49.78 13.55 -33.28
C GLY A 13 49.73 14.93 -32.62
N GLN A 14 49.85 15.98 -33.43
CA GLN A 14 49.82 17.37 -32.97
C GLN A 14 48.41 17.93 -33.13
N TRP A 15 47.95 18.72 -32.16
CA TRP A 15 46.62 19.34 -32.16
C TRP A 15 46.31 20.16 -33.43
N THR A 16 47.34 20.72 -34.07
CA THR A 16 47.23 21.55 -35.27
C THR A 16 47.12 20.76 -36.57
N SER A 17 47.52 19.48 -36.59
CA SER A 17 47.51 18.62 -37.79
C SER A 17 46.54 17.44 -37.71
N GLY A 18 45.78 17.36 -36.61
CA GLY A 18 44.80 16.31 -36.34
C GLY A 18 45.36 15.19 -35.47
N LEU A 19 44.59 14.83 -34.45
CA LEU A 19 44.89 13.71 -33.56
C LEU A 19 44.51 12.38 -34.22
N LYS A 20 45.46 11.45 -34.27
CA LYS A 20 45.23 10.04 -34.62
C LYS A 20 44.93 9.27 -33.35
N ILE A 21 43.79 8.59 -33.35
CA ILE A 21 43.32 7.81 -32.21
C ILE A 21 43.39 6.33 -32.60
N MET A 22 44.10 5.54 -31.80
CA MET A 22 44.11 4.08 -31.91
C MET A 22 43.50 3.53 -30.62
N GLY A 23 42.23 3.13 -30.67
CA GLY A 23 41.47 2.80 -29.48
C GLY A 23 40.11 2.19 -29.76
N THR A 24 39.39 1.89 -28.69
CA THR A 24 38.05 1.34 -28.73
C THR A 24 37.04 2.43 -28.37
N TYR A 25 36.02 2.58 -29.21
CA TYR A 25 34.91 3.48 -28.96
C TYR A 25 33.73 2.68 -28.40
N THR A 26 33.21 3.11 -27.26
CA THR A 26 32.10 2.45 -26.56
C THR A 26 30.92 3.39 -26.49
N LYS A 27 29.78 2.95 -27.05
CA LYS A 27 28.48 3.61 -26.87
C LYS A 27 27.72 3.00 -25.70
N PRO A 28 27.14 3.81 -24.81
CA PRO A 28 26.28 3.31 -23.75
C PRO A 28 25.04 2.64 -24.36
N ASN A 29 24.77 1.41 -23.93
CA ASN A 29 23.65 0.62 -24.43
C ASN A 29 22.37 1.10 -23.73
N LEU A 30 21.38 1.62 -24.48
CA LEU A 30 20.16 2.23 -23.91
C LEU A 30 19.27 1.25 -23.11
N TYR A 31 19.57 -0.05 -23.16
CA TYR A 31 18.79 -1.12 -22.52
C TYR A 31 19.59 -1.99 -21.54
N GLU A 32 20.86 -1.68 -21.26
CA GLU A 32 21.52 -2.28 -20.08
C GLU A 32 21.18 -1.41 -18.85
N PRO A 33 20.66 -1.98 -17.75
CA PRO A 33 20.57 -1.25 -16.50
C PRO A 33 22.00 -0.85 -16.12
N ASP A 34 22.21 0.42 -15.79
CA ASP A 34 23.49 0.97 -15.32
C ASP A 34 24.25 -0.11 -14.54
N LYS A 35 25.30 -0.68 -15.15
CA LYS A 35 26.29 -1.45 -14.41
C LYS A 35 26.82 -0.45 -13.40
N LYS A 36 26.29 -0.53 -12.17
CA LYS A 36 26.69 0.26 -11.03
C LYS A 36 28.21 0.23 -11.02
N GLU A 37 28.84 1.28 -11.53
CA GLU A 37 30.22 1.56 -11.18
C GLU A 37 30.24 1.47 -9.67
N SER A 38 31.16 0.67 -9.14
CA SER A 38 31.37 0.46 -7.72
C SER A 38 31.96 1.73 -7.09
N THR A 39 31.31 2.86 -7.32
CA THR A 39 31.45 4.10 -6.59
C THR A 39 30.97 3.77 -5.20
N TRP A 40 31.91 3.40 -4.33
CA TRP A 40 31.81 3.36 -2.88
C TRP A 40 30.41 3.75 -2.41
N VAL A 41 29.51 2.77 -2.29
CA VAL A 41 28.20 3.01 -1.71
C VAL A 41 28.49 3.32 -0.25
N LEU A 42 28.70 4.61 0.05
CA LEU A 42 28.65 5.13 1.40
C LEU A 42 27.35 4.59 1.99
N GLU A 43 27.45 3.62 2.90
CA GLU A 43 26.30 3.01 3.56
C GLU A 43 25.47 4.12 4.19
N LEU A 44 24.39 4.45 3.48
CA LEU A 44 23.59 5.61 3.79
C LEU A 44 22.81 5.29 5.07
N GLY A 45 22.98 6.11 6.10
CA GLY A 45 22.34 5.87 7.40
C GLY A 45 23.19 5.09 8.40
N ARG A 46 24.49 4.88 8.17
CA ARG A 46 25.40 4.32 9.20
C ARG A 46 25.41 5.11 10.52
N LEU A 47 25.18 6.42 10.45
CA LEU A 47 25.03 7.31 11.62
C LEU A 47 23.55 7.63 11.93
N ALA A 48 22.60 7.03 11.22
CA ALA A 48 21.19 7.24 11.49
C ALA A 48 20.78 6.49 12.75
N VAL A 49 19.91 7.11 13.54
CA VAL A 49 19.28 6.47 14.69
C VAL A 49 18.42 5.30 14.22
N SER A 50 18.57 4.14 14.85
CA SER A 50 17.78 2.96 14.48
C SER A 50 16.28 3.20 14.67
N PRO A 51 15.42 2.59 13.84
CA PRO A 51 13.96 2.76 13.93
C PRO A 51 13.36 2.48 15.32
N GLU A 52 13.97 1.58 16.09
CA GLU A 52 13.55 1.19 17.45
C GLU A 52 13.92 2.23 18.52
N GLN A 53 14.88 3.10 18.22
CA GLN A 53 15.34 4.17 19.11
C GLN A 53 14.58 5.47 18.86
N LYS A 54 14.03 5.64 17.65
CA LYS A 54 13.22 6.81 17.32
C LYS A 54 11.94 6.86 18.15
N TRP A 55 11.57 8.07 18.56
CA TRP A 55 10.30 8.37 19.22
C TRP A 55 10.05 7.59 20.53
N ARG A 56 11.09 7.11 21.20
CA ARG A 56 10.97 6.39 22.49
C ARG A 56 10.10 7.13 23.50
N ALA A 57 10.35 8.42 23.70
CA ALA A 57 9.57 9.26 24.59
C ALA A 57 8.06 9.29 24.25
N VAL A 58 7.70 9.29 22.97
CA VAL A 58 6.29 9.30 22.53
C VAL A 58 5.57 8.01 22.92
N PHE A 59 6.25 6.87 22.76
CA PHE A 59 5.69 5.59 23.20
C PHE A 59 5.70 5.46 24.73
N SER A 60 6.73 5.95 25.41
CA SER A 60 6.78 5.99 26.89
C SER A 60 5.61 6.78 27.46
N GLU A 61 5.31 7.95 26.90
CA GLU A 61 4.13 8.74 27.27
C GLU A 61 2.81 7.95 27.08
N CYS A 62 2.69 7.18 25.98
CA CYS A 62 1.52 6.32 25.77
C CYS A 62 1.40 5.24 26.86
N TRP A 63 2.50 4.58 27.22
CA TRP A 63 2.55 3.61 28.32
C TRP A 63 2.19 4.25 29.66
N SER A 64 2.74 5.42 29.98
CA SER A 64 2.41 6.15 31.21
C SER A 64 0.93 6.52 31.28
N ARG A 65 0.29 6.91 30.17
CA ARG A 65 -1.17 7.14 30.11
C ARG A 65 -2.01 5.87 30.31
N LEU A 66 -1.46 4.71 29.96
CA LEU A 66 -2.05 3.41 30.30
C LEU A 66 -1.78 3.02 31.76
N GLY A 67 -0.99 3.80 32.51
CA GLY A 67 -0.64 3.54 33.90
C GLY A 67 0.47 2.51 34.09
N CYS A 68 1.31 2.33 33.08
CA CYS A 68 2.41 1.36 33.06
C CYS A 68 3.73 2.08 32.77
N GLU A 69 4.71 1.97 33.65
CA GLU A 69 6.04 2.59 33.45
C GLU A 69 6.98 1.74 32.56
N ALA A 70 6.63 0.47 32.35
CA ALA A 70 7.36 -0.49 31.51
C ALA A 70 6.39 -1.41 30.77
N PRO A 71 6.80 -2.04 29.65
CA PRO A 71 5.94 -2.97 28.93
C PRO A 71 5.67 -4.24 29.74
N GLY A 72 4.40 -4.40 30.15
CA GLY A 72 3.70 -5.69 30.14
C GLY A 72 3.82 -6.56 31.40
N GLN A 73 3.09 -6.22 32.45
CA GLN A 73 2.46 -7.27 33.25
C GLN A 73 1.01 -7.45 32.80
N PRO A 74 0.57 -8.67 32.40
CA PRO A 74 -0.81 -8.92 31.97
C PRO A 74 -1.85 -8.51 33.02
N GLU A 75 -1.48 -8.57 34.31
CA GLU A 75 -2.32 -8.14 35.44
C GLU A 75 -2.62 -6.63 35.43
N GLU A 76 -1.74 -5.82 34.83
CA GLU A 76 -1.91 -4.38 34.69
C GLU A 76 -2.83 -3.99 33.52
N SER A 77 -3.18 -4.93 32.64
CA SER A 77 -4.10 -4.68 31.51
C SER A 77 -5.45 -4.15 31.98
N ARG A 78 -5.96 -4.66 33.10
CA ARG A 78 -7.20 -4.17 33.72
C ARG A 78 -7.08 -2.70 34.15
N ARG A 79 -5.97 -2.33 34.80
CA ARG A 79 -5.70 -0.95 35.21
C ARG A 79 -5.61 -0.02 34.01
N ALA A 80 -5.03 -0.49 32.90
CA ALA A 80 -4.99 0.28 31.66
C ALA A 80 -6.38 0.56 31.09
N TRP A 81 -7.27 -0.42 31.10
CA TRP A 81 -8.68 -0.22 30.71
C TRP A 81 -9.42 0.75 31.63
N GLU A 82 -9.17 0.69 32.94
CA GLU A 82 -9.71 1.66 33.91
C GLU A 82 -9.22 3.09 33.62
N ASN A 83 -7.92 3.26 33.35
CA ASN A 83 -7.34 4.56 32.99
C ASN A 83 -7.89 5.11 31.66
N ILE A 84 -8.10 4.25 30.66
CA ILE A 84 -8.74 4.63 29.39
C ILE A 84 -10.16 5.14 29.66
N ALA A 85 -10.95 4.41 30.44
CA ALA A 85 -12.32 4.79 30.77
C ALA A 85 -12.37 6.14 31.52
N VAL A 86 -11.47 6.36 32.48
CA VAL A 86 -11.33 7.65 33.17
C VAL A 86 -11.00 8.76 32.17
N THR A 87 -10.00 8.55 31.31
CA THR A 87 -9.55 9.58 30.35
C THR A 87 -10.64 9.96 29.34
N LEU A 88 -11.39 8.98 28.84
CA LEU A 88 -12.50 9.23 27.91
C LEU A 88 -13.66 9.97 28.59
N THR A 89 -13.95 9.64 29.86
CA THR A 89 -15.05 10.28 30.61
C THR A 89 -14.70 11.68 31.08
N THR A 90 -13.47 11.94 31.54
CA THR A 90 -13.00 13.29 31.90
C THR A 90 -12.89 14.18 30.66
N GLY A 91 -12.27 13.70 29.58
CA GLY A 91 -12.12 14.45 28.33
C GLY A 91 -13.46 14.87 27.71
N ARG A 92 -14.51 14.05 27.87
CA ARG A 92 -15.88 14.41 27.45
C ARG A 92 -16.48 15.53 28.31
N ARG A 93 -16.20 15.56 29.61
CA ARG A 93 -16.71 16.57 30.55
C ARG A 93 -16.00 17.92 30.41
N ASP A 94 -14.70 17.89 30.12
CA ASP A 94 -13.87 19.10 30.08
C ASP A 94 -13.93 19.84 28.73
N SER A 95 -14.50 19.23 27.67
CA SER A 95 -14.57 19.85 26.33
C SER A 95 -15.88 19.64 25.56
N PRO A 96 -17.08 19.71 26.17
CA PRO A 96 -18.35 19.42 25.48
C PRO A 96 -18.68 20.42 24.36
N GLU A 97 -18.20 21.66 24.45
CA GLU A 97 -18.48 22.72 23.47
C GLU A 97 -17.55 22.70 22.23
N LEU A 98 -16.41 22.01 22.32
CA LEU A 98 -15.40 21.94 21.25
C LEU A 98 -15.47 20.62 20.45
N LEU A 99 -16.24 19.64 20.91
CA LEU A 99 -16.36 18.34 20.26
C LEU A 99 -17.37 18.39 19.12
N SER A 100 -16.92 18.03 17.92
CA SER A 100 -17.84 17.82 16.79
C SER A 100 -18.86 16.72 17.10
N ARG A 101 -20.05 16.79 16.48
CA ARG A 101 -21.07 15.72 16.53
C ARG A 101 -20.49 14.35 16.15
N SER A 102 -19.51 14.31 15.26
CA SER A 102 -18.81 13.07 14.88
C SER A 102 -17.94 12.54 16.02
N GLN A 103 -17.16 13.39 16.68
CA GLN A 103 -16.30 13.03 17.80
C GLN A 103 -17.13 12.53 19.00
N SER A 104 -18.27 13.17 19.28
CA SER A 104 -19.19 12.71 20.32
C SER A 104 -19.70 11.29 20.08
N ARG A 105 -20.09 10.97 18.84
CA ARG A 105 -20.53 9.60 18.46
C ARG A 105 -19.41 8.56 18.52
N VAL A 106 -18.16 8.96 18.25
CA VAL A 106 -17.00 8.06 18.38
C VAL A 106 -16.76 7.75 19.86
N LEU A 107 -16.81 8.76 20.72
CA LEU A 107 -16.65 8.60 22.16
C LEU A 107 -17.74 7.73 22.78
N GLU A 108 -19.02 7.92 22.42
CA GLU A 108 -20.12 7.04 22.85
C GLU A 108 -19.85 5.57 22.51
N LYS A 109 -19.26 5.30 21.34
CA LYS A 109 -18.90 3.95 20.90
C LYS A 109 -17.66 3.37 21.61
N LEU A 110 -16.90 4.19 22.33
CA LEU A 110 -15.73 3.81 23.12
C LEU A 110 -16.02 3.74 24.63
N GLU A 111 -17.21 4.17 25.08
CA GLU A 111 -17.62 4.12 26.50
C GLU A 111 -17.68 2.69 27.04
N VAL A 112 -17.95 1.71 26.17
CA VAL A 112 -17.98 0.29 26.54
C VAL A 112 -16.61 -0.32 26.33
N ILE A 113 -16.00 -0.77 27.43
CA ILE A 113 -14.76 -1.56 27.40
C ILE A 113 -15.06 -2.88 26.66
N PRO A 114 -14.34 -3.19 25.57
CA PRO A 114 -14.53 -4.44 24.86
C PRO A 114 -14.12 -5.64 25.74
N GLN A 115 -14.68 -6.81 25.44
CA GLN A 115 -14.24 -8.05 26.08
C GLN A 115 -12.77 -8.31 25.72
N HIS A 116 -11.89 -8.02 26.67
CA HIS A 116 -10.44 -8.00 26.46
C HIS A 116 -9.74 -9.28 26.93
N THR A 117 -10.43 -10.15 27.69
CA THR A 117 -9.94 -11.47 28.12
C THR A 117 -10.74 -12.65 27.52
N GLY A 118 -10.10 -13.80 27.36
CA GLY A 118 -10.64 -15.07 26.85
C GLY A 118 -10.11 -15.47 25.46
N PRO A 119 -10.55 -16.59 24.87
CA PRO A 119 -10.12 -16.99 23.52
C PRO A 119 -10.58 -16.00 22.44
N VAL A 120 -9.74 -15.74 21.44
CA VAL A 120 -10.06 -14.86 20.32
C VAL A 120 -10.61 -15.68 19.16
N THR A 121 -11.92 -15.59 18.93
CA THR A 121 -12.59 -16.12 17.73
C THR A 121 -12.56 -15.11 16.59
N ALA A 122 -12.91 -15.53 15.37
CA ALA A 122 -12.98 -14.63 14.21
C ALA A 122 -13.92 -13.43 14.46
N GLY A 123 -15.08 -13.66 15.09
CA GLY A 123 -16.02 -12.59 15.44
C GLY A 123 -15.44 -11.61 16.47
N ARG A 124 -14.71 -12.11 17.47
CA ARG A 124 -14.06 -11.24 18.47
C ARG A 124 -12.91 -10.44 17.87
N TYR A 125 -12.14 -11.03 16.96
CA TYR A 125 -11.10 -10.32 16.23
C TYR A 125 -11.67 -9.13 15.44
N ASP A 126 -12.81 -9.30 14.78
CA ASP A 126 -13.49 -8.21 14.09
C ASP A 126 -13.98 -7.10 15.04
N VAL A 127 -14.46 -7.46 16.24
CA VAL A 127 -14.79 -6.48 17.29
C VAL A 127 -13.55 -5.69 17.73
N ILE A 128 -12.41 -6.36 17.93
CA ILE A 128 -11.13 -5.71 18.27
C ILE A 128 -10.71 -4.76 17.15
N ARG A 129 -10.76 -5.18 15.88
CA ARG A 129 -10.47 -4.31 14.72
C ARG A 129 -11.32 -3.04 14.73
N ARG A 130 -12.64 -3.19 14.86
CA ARG A 130 -13.59 -2.06 14.87
C ARG A 130 -13.38 -1.14 16.08
N TYR A 131 -13.01 -1.70 17.24
CA TYR A 131 -12.62 -0.91 18.41
C TYR A 131 -11.37 -0.08 18.12
N LEU A 132 -10.30 -0.71 17.62
CA LEU A 132 -9.02 -0.04 17.33
C LEU A 132 -9.17 1.08 16.29
N THR A 133 -9.98 0.88 15.24
CA THR A 133 -10.28 1.94 14.27
C THR A 133 -10.80 3.20 14.96
N LYS A 134 -11.80 3.05 15.85
CA LYS A 134 -12.40 4.17 16.59
C LYS A 134 -11.45 4.76 17.63
N ALA A 135 -10.75 3.91 18.38
CA ALA A 135 -9.79 4.34 19.39
C ALA A 135 -8.68 5.21 18.77
N CYS A 136 -8.23 4.86 17.57
CA CYS A 136 -7.23 5.61 16.83
C CYS A 136 -7.77 6.88 16.13
N GLU A 137 -9.08 7.13 16.12
CA GLU A 137 -9.71 8.34 15.56
C GLU A 137 -9.76 9.52 16.54
N THR A 138 -9.47 9.30 17.82
CA THR A 138 -9.57 10.34 18.85
C THR A 138 -8.27 10.48 19.66
N PRO A 139 -7.73 11.70 19.84
CA PRO A 139 -6.54 11.92 20.68
C PRO A 139 -6.77 11.63 22.16
N LEU A 140 -8.03 11.59 22.61
CA LEU A 140 -8.40 11.29 23.99
C LEU A 140 -8.06 9.84 24.35
N HIS A 141 -8.09 8.92 23.39
CA HIS A 141 -7.63 7.56 23.62
C HIS A 141 -6.08 7.52 23.51
N PRO A 142 -5.36 6.85 24.42
CA PRO A 142 -3.89 6.80 24.40
C PRO A 142 -3.29 6.35 23.06
N LEU A 143 -3.89 5.34 22.41
CA LEU A 143 -3.48 4.89 21.06
C LEU A 143 -3.73 5.95 19.98
N GLY A 144 -4.82 6.71 20.06
CA GLY A 144 -5.11 7.76 19.08
C GLY A 144 -4.17 8.96 19.23
N GLY A 145 -3.88 9.39 20.45
CA GLY A 145 -2.88 10.44 20.72
C GLY A 145 -1.46 10.03 20.30
N LEU A 146 -1.08 8.76 20.54
CA LEU A 146 0.16 8.18 20.03
C LEU A 146 0.20 8.27 18.50
N LEU A 147 -0.85 7.77 17.83
CA LEU A 147 -0.92 7.75 16.37
C LEU A 147 -0.86 9.16 15.76
N GLU A 148 -1.56 10.13 16.33
CA GLU A 148 -1.53 11.52 15.89
C GLU A 148 -0.11 12.11 16.00
N THR A 149 0.57 11.88 17.13
CA THR A 149 1.94 12.35 17.34
C THR A 149 2.90 11.70 16.34
N LEU A 150 2.81 10.38 16.15
CA LEU A 150 3.65 9.64 15.20
C LEU A 150 3.43 10.09 13.75
N VAL A 151 2.18 10.30 13.34
CA VAL A 151 1.84 10.84 12.02
C VAL A 151 2.42 12.24 11.84
N THR A 152 2.33 13.08 12.86
CA THR A 152 2.85 14.45 12.83
C THR A 152 4.38 14.45 12.64
N VAL A 153 5.11 13.72 13.48
CA VAL A 153 6.57 13.68 13.37
C VAL A 153 7.05 13.01 12.09
N TYR A 154 6.35 11.99 11.60
CA TYR A 154 6.65 11.34 10.32
C TYR A 154 6.46 12.31 9.16
N ARG A 155 5.36 13.08 9.14
CA ARG A 155 5.12 14.12 8.14
C ARG A 155 6.20 15.20 8.18
N MET A 156 6.57 15.68 9.36
CA MET A 156 7.64 16.68 9.52
C MET A 156 9.02 16.15 9.06
N THR A 157 9.25 14.84 9.18
CA THR A 157 10.53 14.23 8.79
C THR A 157 10.63 14.01 7.28
N TYR A 158 9.51 13.64 6.63
CA TYR A 158 9.53 13.11 5.26
C TYR A 158 8.78 13.95 4.21
N ILE A 159 8.03 14.99 4.60
CA ILE A 159 7.38 15.94 3.68
C ILE A 159 8.18 17.24 3.60
N GLY A 160 8.23 17.83 2.39
CA GLY A 160 8.66 19.21 2.17
C GLY A 160 10.03 19.31 1.51
N VAL A 161 10.72 20.42 1.75
CA VAL A 161 11.99 20.76 1.09
C VAL A 161 13.11 19.73 1.38
N GLY A 162 12.96 18.92 2.44
CA GLY A 162 13.89 17.86 2.81
C GLY A 162 13.59 16.47 2.23
N SER A 163 12.49 16.29 1.50
CA SER A 163 12.13 14.98 0.92
C SER A 163 13.17 14.53 -0.10
N ASN A 164 13.72 13.33 0.08
CA ASN A 164 14.75 12.77 -0.79
C ASN A 164 14.58 11.26 -0.93
N ARG A 165 14.72 10.70 -2.14
CA ARG A 165 14.63 9.26 -2.40
C ARG A 165 15.51 8.40 -1.48
N ARG A 166 16.65 8.94 -1.05
CA ARG A 166 17.59 8.29 -0.12
C ARG A 166 17.02 8.01 1.27
N LEU A 167 15.89 8.64 1.63
CA LEU A 167 15.19 8.48 2.90
C LEU A 167 14.11 7.39 2.86
N LEU A 168 13.81 6.84 1.68
CA LEU A 168 12.73 5.86 1.49
C LEU A 168 12.90 4.65 2.41
N GLN A 169 14.10 4.07 2.46
CA GLN A 169 14.36 2.91 3.30
C GLN A 169 14.14 3.21 4.79
N GLN A 170 14.61 4.37 5.27
CA GLN A 170 14.47 4.79 6.66
C GLN A 170 13.00 5.05 7.00
N ALA A 171 12.23 5.61 6.06
CA ALA A 171 10.80 5.84 6.23
C ALA A 171 10.01 4.52 6.34
N VAL A 172 10.32 3.55 5.47
CA VAL A 172 9.72 2.20 5.51
C VAL A 172 10.06 1.47 6.81
N GLU A 173 11.32 1.49 7.23
CA GLU A 173 11.75 0.84 8.48
C GLU A 173 11.15 1.51 9.72
N GLU A 174 10.94 2.83 9.68
CA GLU A 174 10.23 3.56 10.74
C GLU A 174 8.76 3.14 10.84
N ILE A 175 8.05 2.97 9.72
CA ILE A 175 6.67 2.44 9.72
C ILE A 175 6.65 1.01 10.27
N LYS A 176 7.60 0.14 9.90
CA LYS A 176 7.70 -1.21 10.46
C LYS A 176 7.96 -1.21 11.98
N SER A 177 8.75 -0.24 12.47
CA SER A 177 8.94 -0.02 13.91
C SER A 177 7.64 0.42 14.60
N TYR A 178 6.88 1.34 13.98
CA TYR A 178 5.56 1.74 14.48
C TYR A 178 4.61 0.58 14.59
N LEU A 179 4.46 -0.24 13.55
CA LEU A 179 3.59 -1.40 13.54
C LEU A 179 3.90 -2.35 14.71
N ARG A 180 5.18 -2.74 14.87
CA ARG A 180 5.60 -3.64 15.95
C ARG A 180 5.30 -3.08 17.34
N ARG A 181 5.64 -1.81 17.58
CA ARG A 181 5.51 -1.20 18.91
C ARG A 181 4.07 -0.86 19.27
N ILE A 182 3.26 -0.44 18.29
CA ILE A 182 1.81 -0.26 18.48
C ILE A 182 1.16 -1.63 18.71
N PHE A 183 1.59 -2.67 18.00
CA PHE A 183 1.07 -4.02 18.21
C PHE A 183 1.38 -4.55 19.61
N GLN A 184 2.54 -4.23 20.19
CA GLN A 184 2.84 -4.54 21.60
C GLN A 184 1.84 -3.89 22.56
N LEU A 185 1.50 -2.61 22.36
CA LEU A 185 0.47 -1.92 23.15
C LEU A 185 -0.92 -2.57 22.97
N VAL A 186 -1.26 -2.96 21.73
CA VAL A 186 -2.53 -3.63 21.44
C VAL A 186 -2.60 -5.01 22.10
N ARG A 187 -1.54 -5.81 22.03
CA ARG A 187 -1.44 -7.10 22.73
C ARG A 187 -1.50 -6.93 24.24
N PHE A 188 -0.96 -5.84 24.79
CA PHE A 188 -1.10 -5.53 26.20
C PHE A 188 -2.56 -5.25 26.61
N LEU A 189 -3.31 -4.52 25.76
CA LEU A 189 -4.73 -4.28 25.98
C LEU A 189 -5.61 -5.52 25.72
N PHE A 190 -5.17 -6.40 24.83
CA PHE A 190 -5.85 -7.64 24.44
C PHE A 190 -4.88 -8.84 24.57
N PRO A 191 -4.60 -9.32 25.80
CA PRO A 191 -3.54 -10.31 26.07
C PRO A 191 -3.71 -11.63 25.33
N ASP A 192 -4.94 -12.04 25.06
CA ASP A 192 -5.24 -13.30 24.36
C ASP A 192 -5.15 -13.19 22.82
N LEU A 193 -4.78 -12.01 22.29
CA LEU A 193 -4.53 -11.86 20.87
C LEU A 193 -3.34 -12.76 20.47
N PRO A 194 -3.37 -13.47 19.33
CA PRO A 194 -2.23 -14.27 18.88
C PRO A 194 -1.01 -13.42 18.51
N ASP A 195 0.20 -13.96 18.70
CA ASP A 195 1.46 -13.32 18.28
C ASP A 195 1.48 -13.08 16.77
N GLU A 196 2.48 -12.34 16.29
CA GLU A 196 2.71 -12.13 14.86
C GLU A 196 2.73 -13.47 14.10
N GLY A 197 1.80 -13.64 13.14
CA GLY A 197 1.66 -14.86 12.36
C GLY A 197 0.80 -15.95 13.01
N GLY A 198 0.20 -15.69 14.18
CA GLY A 198 -0.74 -16.62 14.81
C GLY A 198 -2.03 -16.79 14.00
N VAL A 199 -2.66 -17.97 14.10
CA VAL A 199 -3.85 -18.31 13.30
C VAL A 199 -5.08 -18.40 14.21
N ILE A 200 -6.15 -17.70 13.84
CA ILE A 200 -7.47 -17.85 14.45
C ILE A 200 -8.29 -18.79 13.56
N HIS A 201 -8.66 -19.95 14.10
CA HIS A 201 -9.51 -20.89 13.39
C HIS A 201 -10.95 -20.32 13.29
N ALA A 202 -11.57 -20.47 12.12
CA ALA A 202 -12.96 -20.08 11.93
C ALA A 202 -13.88 -21.01 12.73
N ASP A 203 -14.90 -20.45 13.39
CA ASP A 203 -15.87 -21.24 14.13
C ASP A 203 -16.62 -22.17 13.17
N HIS A 204 -16.61 -23.47 13.46
CA HIS A 204 -17.29 -24.51 12.68
C HIS A 204 -18.82 -24.40 12.81
N LYS A 205 -19.44 -23.35 12.29
CA LYS A 205 -20.90 -23.27 12.14
C LYS A 205 -21.28 -22.59 10.83
N GLY A 206 -21.34 -23.40 9.77
CA GLY A 206 -22.26 -23.21 8.65
C GLY A 206 -21.79 -22.35 7.48
N SER A 207 -20.98 -22.93 6.60
CA SER A 207 -21.18 -22.86 5.14
C SER A 207 -20.23 -23.84 4.47
N LEU A 208 -20.78 -24.75 3.66
CA LEU A 208 -20.00 -25.59 2.75
C LEU A 208 -19.37 -24.67 1.69
N GLU A 209 -18.11 -24.94 1.32
CA GLU A 209 -17.43 -24.44 0.10
C GLU A 209 -16.89 -22.99 0.04
N THR A 210 -16.39 -22.42 1.14
CA THR A 210 -15.45 -21.28 1.04
C THR A 210 -14.19 -21.55 1.86
N ASN A 211 -13.04 -21.50 1.19
CA ASN A 211 -11.68 -21.82 1.67
C ASN A 211 -11.51 -21.83 3.20
N GLN A 212 -11.23 -23.02 3.75
CA GLN A 212 -10.87 -23.30 5.14
C GLN A 212 -9.49 -22.72 5.52
N GLN A 213 -9.29 -21.42 5.33
CA GLN A 213 -8.06 -20.73 5.73
C GLN A 213 -8.36 -19.98 7.02
N GLY A 214 -7.75 -20.42 8.12
CA GLY A 214 -7.80 -19.69 9.38
C GLY A 214 -7.29 -18.26 9.19
N LEU A 215 -7.83 -17.32 9.97
CA LEU A 215 -7.46 -15.92 9.89
C LEU A 215 -6.09 -15.72 10.53
N VAL A 216 -5.08 -15.40 9.71
CA VAL A 216 -3.73 -15.08 10.20
C VAL A 216 -3.73 -13.67 10.79
N VAL A 217 -3.33 -13.56 12.06
CA VAL A 217 -3.16 -12.31 12.78
C VAL A 217 -1.77 -11.77 12.53
N SER A 218 -1.69 -10.53 12.05
CA SER A 218 -0.42 -9.79 11.98
C SER A 218 -0.66 -8.32 12.33
N SER A 219 0.37 -7.65 12.85
CA SER A 219 0.32 -6.20 13.06
C SER A 219 -0.03 -5.46 11.78
N SER A 220 0.48 -5.92 10.64
CA SER A 220 0.17 -5.36 9.32
C SER A 220 -1.33 -5.40 9.03
N THR A 221 -1.99 -6.56 9.18
CA THR A 221 -3.43 -6.70 8.92
C THR A 221 -4.31 -5.90 9.87
N LEU A 222 -3.86 -5.73 11.12
CA LEU A 222 -4.62 -5.07 12.17
C LEU A 222 -4.46 -3.54 12.13
N LEU A 223 -3.24 -3.07 11.88
CA LEU A 223 -2.87 -1.66 12.06
C LEU A 223 -2.67 -0.90 10.76
N LEU A 224 -2.26 -1.51 9.64
CA LEU A 224 -2.10 -0.78 8.36
C LEU A 224 -3.38 -0.10 7.90
N PRO A 225 -4.59 -0.68 8.00
CA PRO A 225 -5.81 0.00 7.59
C PRO A 225 -6.05 1.34 8.32
N VAL A 226 -5.51 1.49 9.53
CA VAL A 226 -5.67 2.69 10.36
C VAL A 226 -4.47 3.63 10.22
N LEU A 227 -3.26 3.07 10.18
CA LEU A 227 -1.99 3.81 10.16
C LEU A 227 -1.63 4.31 8.75
N LEU A 228 -1.70 3.43 7.75
CA LEU A 228 -1.14 3.69 6.43
C LEU A 228 -1.81 4.86 5.71
N PRO A 229 -3.15 5.03 5.68
CA PRO A 229 -3.77 6.17 5.00
C PRO A 229 -3.25 7.53 5.50
N ARG A 230 -2.86 7.62 6.78
CA ARG A 230 -2.34 8.86 7.38
C ARG A 230 -0.88 9.14 7.04
N LEU A 231 -0.09 8.08 6.83
CA LEU A 231 1.33 8.10 6.48
C LEU A 231 1.60 7.98 4.97
N TYR A 232 0.57 7.65 4.18
CA TYR A 232 0.68 7.39 2.76
C TYR A 232 1.21 8.58 1.97
N PRO A 233 0.76 9.84 2.17
CA PRO A 233 1.26 10.95 1.35
C PRO A 233 2.79 11.13 1.41
N PRO A 234 3.45 11.21 2.58
CA PRO A 234 4.92 11.25 2.63
C PRO A 234 5.58 10.01 2.03
N LEU A 235 5.05 8.82 2.31
CA LEU A 235 5.62 7.57 1.80
C LEU A 235 5.54 7.50 0.27
N PHE A 236 4.39 7.88 -0.30
CA PHE A 236 4.15 7.94 -1.73
C PHE A 236 5.12 8.92 -2.40
N THR A 237 5.28 10.13 -1.85
CA THR A 237 6.27 11.09 -2.36
C THR A 237 7.67 10.49 -2.41
N LEU A 238 8.10 9.75 -1.40
CA LEU A 238 9.42 9.11 -1.39
C LEU A 238 9.55 8.00 -2.45
N TYR A 239 8.49 7.20 -2.66
CA TYR A 239 8.46 6.20 -3.74
C TYR A 239 8.47 6.85 -5.12
N SER A 240 7.69 7.91 -5.34
CA SER A 240 7.70 8.67 -6.60
C SER A 240 9.08 9.24 -6.90
N LEU A 241 9.77 9.80 -5.90
CA LEU A 241 11.15 10.29 -6.06
C LEU A 241 12.17 9.17 -6.34
N ASP A 242 11.95 7.96 -5.79
CA ASP A 242 12.83 6.81 -6.03
C ASP A 242 12.61 6.21 -7.43
N LYS A 243 11.38 6.23 -7.92
CA LYS A 243 10.94 5.59 -9.18
C LYS A 243 10.67 6.54 -10.34
N GLU A 244 10.98 7.83 -10.18
CA GLU A 244 10.68 8.87 -11.16
C GLU A 244 11.10 8.52 -12.59
N ARG A 245 12.31 7.95 -12.76
CA ARG A 245 12.84 7.58 -14.07
C ARG A 245 12.11 6.38 -14.68
N GLU A 246 11.90 5.33 -13.90
CA GLU A 246 11.18 4.14 -14.37
C GLU A 246 9.71 4.47 -14.66
N GLU A 247 9.11 5.33 -13.85
CA GLU A 247 7.75 5.82 -14.01
C GLU A 247 7.59 6.65 -15.28
N GLU A 248 8.53 7.53 -15.62
CA GLU A 248 8.53 8.30 -16.88
C GLU A 248 8.53 7.39 -18.12
N VAL A 249 9.43 6.39 -18.14
CA VAL A 249 9.52 5.43 -19.25
C VAL A 249 8.25 4.58 -19.36
N TYR A 250 7.72 4.13 -18.23
CA TYR A 250 6.46 3.39 -18.18
C TYR A 250 5.30 4.24 -18.72
N TRP A 251 5.16 5.49 -18.26
CA TRP A 251 4.08 6.37 -18.68
C TRP A 251 4.16 6.75 -20.15
N ASP A 252 5.35 6.99 -20.72
CA ASP A 252 5.48 7.25 -22.16
C ASP A 252 4.98 6.04 -22.98
N CYS A 253 5.29 4.82 -22.54
CA CYS A 253 4.80 3.60 -23.16
C CYS A 253 3.27 3.48 -23.07
N VAL A 254 2.70 3.69 -21.87
CA VAL A 254 1.24 3.67 -21.64
C VAL A 254 0.54 4.69 -22.53
N LEU A 255 1.01 5.94 -22.56
CA LEU A 255 0.42 7.01 -23.36
C LEU A 255 0.53 6.74 -24.87
N ARG A 256 1.66 6.19 -25.32
CA ARG A 256 1.87 5.83 -26.73
C ARG A 256 0.92 4.72 -27.18
N LEU A 257 0.78 3.65 -26.39
CA LEU A 257 -0.09 2.52 -26.73
C LEU A 257 -1.57 2.87 -26.55
N ASN A 258 -1.94 3.65 -25.54
CA ASN A 258 -3.34 4.06 -25.31
C ASN A 258 -3.92 4.89 -26.47
N LYS A 259 -3.09 5.49 -27.34
CA LYS A 259 -3.56 6.18 -28.57
C LYS A 259 -4.25 5.25 -29.56
N GLN A 260 -3.98 3.94 -29.54
CA GLN A 260 -4.59 2.97 -30.46
C GLN A 260 -6.08 2.74 -30.13
N PRO A 261 -6.93 2.48 -31.14
CA PRO A 261 -8.31 2.01 -30.92
C PRO A 261 -8.32 0.62 -30.27
N ASP A 262 -9.44 0.23 -29.67
CA ASP A 262 -9.55 -1.00 -28.86
C ASP A 262 -9.15 -2.25 -29.65
N LEU A 263 -9.72 -2.44 -30.85
CA LEU A 263 -9.38 -3.58 -31.71
C LEU A 263 -7.91 -3.56 -32.15
N GLY A 264 -7.35 -2.38 -32.43
CA GLY A 264 -5.94 -2.23 -32.77
C GLY A 264 -5.02 -2.61 -31.63
N LEU A 265 -5.38 -2.23 -30.40
CA LEU A 265 -4.62 -2.53 -29.20
C LEU A 265 -4.69 -4.04 -28.84
N LEU A 266 -5.88 -4.63 -28.93
CA LEU A 266 -6.07 -6.08 -28.73
C LEU A 266 -5.24 -6.90 -29.72
N ALA A 267 -5.22 -6.49 -31.00
CA ALA A 267 -4.40 -7.11 -32.03
C ALA A 267 -2.89 -6.97 -31.73
N PHE A 268 -2.45 -5.77 -31.33
CA PHE A 268 -1.04 -5.50 -31.01
C PHE A 268 -0.54 -6.34 -29.82
N LEU A 269 -1.39 -6.55 -28.81
CA LEU A 269 -1.07 -7.35 -27.63
C LEU A 269 -1.15 -8.87 -27.87
N GLY A 270 -1.58 -9.30 -29.06
CA GLY A 270 -1.69 -10.72 -29.41
C GLY A 270 -2.92 -11.42 -28.80
N VAL A 271 -3.96 -10.66 -28.44
CA VAL A 271 -5.22 -11.26 -27.97
C VAL A 271 -5.86 -12.04 -29.11
N LEU A 272 -6.20 -13.31 -28.88
CA LEU A 272 -6.88 -14.14 -29.88
C LEU A 272 -8.22 -13.52 -30.29
N GLN A 273 -8.52 -13.53 -31.60
CA GLN A 273 -9.73 -12.91 -32.16
C GLN A 273 -11.04 -13.41 -31.54
N LYS A 274 -11.07 -14.66 -31.07
CA LYS A 274 -12.23 -15.24 -30.36
C LYS A 274 -12.61 -14.46 -29.09
N PHE A 275 -11.68 -13.71 -28.50
CA PHE A 275 -11.89 -12.89 -27.31
C PHE A 275 -12.16 -11.42 -27.64
N TRP A 276 -12.30 -11.05 -28.91
CA TRP A 276 -12.54 -9.65 -29.28
C TRP A 276 -14.04 -9.34 -29.13
N PRO A 277 -14.42 -8.30 -28.36
CA PRO A 277 -15.83 -7.96 -28.22
C PRO A 277 -16.45 -7.52 -29.55
N VAL A 278 -17.58 -8.12 -29.93
CA VAL A 278 -18.35 -7.74 -31.13
C VAL A 278 -19.29 -6.57 -30.83
N SER A 279 -19.84 -6.55 -29.61
CA SER A 279 -20.66 -5.45 -29.10
C SER A 279 -20.31 -5.16 -27.65
N VAL A 280 -20.37 -3.89 -27.26
CA VAL A 280 -20.13 -3.42 -25.90
C VAL A 280 -21.38 -2.70 -25.38
N SER A 281 -21.62 -2.77 -24.07
CA SER A 281 -22.72 -2.05 -23.42
C SER A 281 -22.21 -0.69 -22.97
N VAL A 282 -22.61 0.37 -23.65
CA VAL A 282 -22.27 1.76 -23.27
C VAL A 282 -23.54 2.42 -22.75
N LEU A 283 -23.55 2.83 -21.48
CA LEU A 283 -24.72 3.44 -20.83
C LEU A 283 -26.01 2.58 -20.86
N GLY A 284 -25.85 1.25 -20.94
CA GLY A 284 -26.97 0.29 -21.01
C GLY A 284 -27.47 0.01 -22.43
N GLU A 285 -26.92 0.67 -23.47
CA GLU A 285 -27.21 0.37 -24.88
C GLU A 285 -26.11 -0.51 -25.48
N LYS A 286 -26.50 -1.58 -26.18
CA LYS A 286 -25.56 -2.43 -26.93
C LYS A 286 -25.13 -1.73 -28.21
N GLN A 287 -23.88 -1.33 -28.29
CA GLN A 287 -23.25 -0.74 -29.48
C GLN A 287 -22.27 -1.72 -30.11
N GLN A 288 -22.23 -1.77 -31.45
CA GLN A 288 -21.22 -2.56 -32.15
C GLN A 288 -19.84 -1.94 -32.01
N VAL A 289 -18.82 -2.78 -31.83
CA VAL A 289 -17.43 -2.32 -31.77
C VAL A 289 -16.95 -2.02 -33.18
N LEU A 290 -16.65 -0.74 -33.43
CA LEU A 290 -16.12 -0.25 -34.69
C LEU A 290 -14.58 -0.19 -34.64
N PRO A 291 -13.89 -0.16 -35.80
CA PRO A 291 -12.44 0.00 -35.84
C PRO A 291 -11.91 1.28 -35.17
N SER A 292 -12.76 2.30 -35.03
CA SER A 292 -12.46 3.56 -34.35
C SER A 292 -12.87 3.57 -32.87
N THR A 293 -13.55 2.52 -32.37
CA THR A 293 -13.97 2.43 -30.97
C THR A 293 -12.75 2.45 -30.05
N LYS A 294 -12.87 3.21 -28.96
CA LYS A 294 -11.82 3.39 -27.97
C LYS A 294 -12.42 3.43 -26.58
N ASP A 295 -11.70 2.88 -25.60
CA ASP A 295 -12.02 2.97 -24.17
C ASP A 295 -13.41 2.37 -23.86
N SER A 296 -13.83 1.33 -24.59
CA SER A 296 -15.16 0.72 -24.44
C SER A 296 -15.12 -0.79 -24.18
N CYS A 297 -14.10 -1.51 -24.67
CA CYS A 297 -13.97 -2.95 -24.40
C CYS A 297 -13.49 -3.19 -22.96
N PHE A 298 -14.04 -4.22 -22.29
CA PHE A 298 -13.67 -4.64 -20.94
C PHE A 298 -13.85 -3.57 -19.85
N ALA A 299 -14.91 -2.77 -19.98
CA ALA A 299 -15.12 -1.58 -19.16
C ALA A 299 -15.20 -1.89 -17.66
N SER A 300 -15.84 -3.01 -17.25
CA SER A 300 -15.96 -3.36 -15.83
C SER A 300 -14.60 -3.68 -15.22
N ALA A 301 -13.78 -4.46 -15.94
CA ALA A 301 -12.42 -4.77 -15.51
C ALA A 301 -11.54 -3.51 -15.43
N VAL A 302 -11.66 -2.61 -16.41
CA VAL A 302 -10.93 -1.32 -16.45
C VAL A 302 -11.30 -0.43 -15.28
N GLU A 303 -12.60 -0.20 -15.04
CA GLU A 303 -13.10 0.61 -13.92
C GLU A 303 -12.71 0.02 -12.57
N THR A 304 -12.73 -1.31 -12.45
CA THR A 304 -12.28 -2.01 -11.24
C THR A 304 -10.79 -1.75 -10.98
N LEU A 305 -9.95 -1.87 -12.02
CA LEU A 305 -8.51 -1.64 -11.86
C LEU A 305 -8.19 -0.19 -11.49
N GLN A 306 -8.95 0.79 -11.98
CA GLN A 306 -8.79 2.21 -11.64
C GLN A 306 -8.93 2.48 -10.13
N GLN A 307 -9.69 1.64 -9.40
CA GLN A 307 -9.81 1.72 -7.94
C GLN A 307 -8.51 1.38 -7.21
N ILE A 308 -7.49 0.84 -7.89
CA ILE A 308 -6.19 0.55 -7.25
C ILE A 308 -5.52 1.82 -6.70
N SER A 309 -5.80 2.98 -7.32
CA SER A 309 -5.27 4.28 -6.92
C SER A 309 -5.92 4.82 -5.64
N THR A 310 -7.16 4.42 -5.35
CA THR A 310 -7.96 4.87 -4.19
C THR A 310 -7.79 3.96 -2.97
N THR A 311 -7.13 2.82 -3.13
CA THR A 311 -6.82 1.88 -2.05
C THR A 311 -5.43 2.11 -1.48
N PHE A 312 -5.29 1.94 -0.16
CA PHE A 312 -4.04 2.21 0.55
C PHE A 312 -3.29 0.93 0.93
N THR A 313 -3.98 -0.06 1.49
CA THR A 313 -3.29 -1.23 2.04
C THR A 313 -2.86 -2.20 0.93
N PRO A 314 -1.73 -2.92 1.09
CA PRO A 314 -1.33 -3.95 0.12
C PRO A 314 -2.40 -5.00 -0.10
N SER A 315 -3.10 -5.41 0.96
CA SER A 315 -4.20 -6.38 0.88
C SER A 315 -5.38 -5.86 0.05
N ASP A 316 -5.78 -4.61 0.23
CA ASP A 316 -6.86 -4.00 -0.57
C ASP A 316 -6.45 -3.85 -2.03
N LYS A 317 -5.19 -3.46 -2.30
CA LYS A 317 -4.65 -3.39 -3.67
C LYS A 317 -4.65 -4.76 -4.36
N LEU A 318 -4.25 -5.82 -3.65
CA LEU A 318 -4.32 -7.19 -4.16
C LEU A 318 -5.76 -7.64 -4.43
N LEU A 319 -6.70 -7.27 -3.56
CA LEU A 319 -8.12 -7.57 -3.76
C LEU A 319 -8.68 -6.85 -4.99
N VAL A 320 -8.27 -5.61 -5.26
CA VAL A 320 -8.63 -4.92 -6.51
C VAL A 320 -8.11 -5.69 -7.72
N ILE A 321 -6.84 -6.09 -7.72
CA ILE A 321 -6.24 -6.88 -8.81
C ILE A 321 -6.99 -8.20 -9.01
N GLN A 322 -7.31 -8.91 -7.93
CA GLN A 322 -8.08 -10.15 -7.98
C GLN A 322 -9.46 -9.92 -8.62
N ARG A 323 -10.19 -8.89 -8.17
CA ARG A 323 -11.51 -8.53 -8.72
C ARG A 323 -11.40 -8.14 -10.19
N THR A 324 -10.35 -7.44 -10.61
CA THR A 324 -10.12 -7.13 -12.03
C THR A 324 -10.02 -8.41 -12.87
N PHE A 325 -9.33 -9.45 -12.38
CA PHE A 325 -9.29 -10.74 -13.08
C PHE A 325 -10.64 -11.46 -13.09
N GLU A 326 -11.41 -11.37 -12.01
CA GLU A 326 -12.77 -11.94 -11.92
C GLU A 326 -13.72 -11.26 -12.93
N GLU A 327 -13.76 -9.93 -12.97
CA GLU A 327 -14.54 -9.14 -13.93
C GLU A 327 -14.13 -9.45 -15.37
N LEU A 328 -12.83 -9.48 -15.65
CA LEU A 328 -12.31 -9.79 -16.98
C LEU A 328 -12.72 -11.20 -17.43
N THR A 329 -12.67 -12.17 -16.53
CA THR A 329 -13.08 -13.56 -16.82
C THR A 329 -14.58 -13.64 -17.10
N GLN A 330 -15.40 -12.93 -16.32
CA GLN A 330 -16.85 -12.88 -16.50
C GLN A 330 -17.23 -12.23 -17.85
N GLU A 331 -16.60 -11.11 -18.21
CA GLU A 331 -16.85 -10.44 -19.50
C GLU A 331 -16.47 -11.35 -20.69
N VAL A 332 -15.38 -12.10 -20.60
CA VAL A 332 -14.96 -13.05 -21.65
C VAL A 332 -15.89 -14.26 -21.75
N GLN A 333 -16.36 -14.80 -20.62
CA GLN A 333 -17.33 -15.89 -20.60
C GLN A 333 -18.66 -15.47 -21.21
N ALA A 334 -19.12 -14.24 -20.92
CA ALA A 334 -20.31 -13.67 -21.53
C ALA A 334 -20.19 -13.50 -23.05
N LEU A 335 -18.98 -13.23 -23.56
CA LEU A 335 -18.70 -13.11 -25.00
C LEU A 335 -18.72 -14.45 -25.73
N LEU A 336 -18.29 -15.53 -25.09
CA LEU A 336 -18.14 -16.86 -25.69
C LEU A 336 -19.38 -17.76 -25.53
N GLU A 337 -20.44 -17.29 -24.86
CA GLU A 337 -21.68 -18.03 -24.57
C GLU A 337 -21.42 -19.43 -23.98
N GLY A 338 -20.38 -19.58 -23.15
CA GLY A 338 -20.02 -20.87 -22.56
C GLY A 338 -18.97 -20.79 -21.44
N ASP A 339 -18.89 -21.87 -20.64
CA ASP A 339 -17.90 -22.03 -19.58
C ASP A 339 -16.52 -22.35 -20.17
N PHE A 340 -15.73 -21.30 -20.44
CA PHE A 340 -14.34 -21.41 -20.86
C PHE A 340 -13.39 -21.10 -19.71
N LEU A 341 -12.37 -21.95 -19.54
CA LEU A 341 -11.25 -21.73 -18.63
C LEU A 341 -10.16 -20.96 -19.38
N LEU A 342 -9.92 -19.72 -18.98
CA LEU A 342 -8.84 -18.90 -19.53
C LEU A 342 -7.48 -19.43 -19.07
N SER A 343 -6.61 -19.75 -20.02
CA SER A 343 -5.20 -20.04 -19.73
C SER A 343 -4.45 -18.73 -19.44
N MET A 344 -3.25 -18.82 -18.85
CA MET A 344 -2.43 -17.63 -18.64
C MET A 344 -1.98 -16.97 -19.97
N ASP A 345 -1.82 -17.76 -21.03
CA ASP A 345 -1.49 -17.26 -22.37
C ASP A 345 -2.63 -16.41 -22.95
N ASP A 346 -3.88 -16.73 -22.60
CA ASP A 346 -5.07 -15.96 -22.98
C ASP A 346 -5.29 -14.76 -22.04
N LEU A 347 -5.12 -14.95 -20.73
CA LEU A 347 -5.46 -13.98 -19.70
C LEU A 347 -4.48 -12.81 -19.61
N LEU A 348 -3.18 -13.06 -19.76
CA LEU A 348 -2.16 -12.01 -19.60
C LEU A 348 -2.26 -10.91 -20.67
N PRO A 349 -2.40 -11.21 -21.98
CA PRO A 349 -2.63 -10.18 -23.00
C PRO A 349 -3.88 -9.35 -22.76
N LEU A 350 -4.97 -9.98 -22.31
CA LEU A 350 -6.20 -9.29 -21.94
C LEU A 350 -6.00 -8.38 -20.72
N PHE A 351 -5.28 -8.83 -19.70
CA PHE A 351 -4.96 -8.01 -18.54
C PHE A 351 -4.05 -6.83 -18.91
N LEU A 352 -3.07 -7.00 -19.80
CA LEU A 352 -2.26 -5.90 -20.32
C LEU A 352 -3.10 -4.85 -21.06
N TYR A 353 -4.12 -5.28 -21.81
CA TYR A 353 -5.10 -4.35 -22.40
C TYR A 353 -5.81 -3.54 -21.32
N VAL A 354 -6.30 -4.21 -20.26
CA VAL A 354 -6.98 -3.57 -19.12
C VAL A 354 -6.05 -2.56 -18.43
N VAL A 355 -4.78 -2.91 -18.17
CA VAL A 355 -3.78 -2.01 -17.59
C VAL A 355 -3.60 -0.75 -18.45
N LEU A 356 -3.42 -0.91 -19.77
CA LEU A 356 -3.23 0.22 -20.68
C LEU A 356 -4.47 1.13 -20.78
N ARG A 357 -5.67 0.59 -20.59
CA ARG A 357 -6.92 1.36 -20.58
C ARG A 357 -7.24 2.00 -19.24
N ALA A 358 -6.89 1.35 -18.14
CA ALA A 358 -7.07 1.87 -16.79
C ALA A 358 -6.22 3.11 -16.52
N ARG A 359 -5.05 3.19 -17.17
CA ARG A 359 -4.00 4.23 -17.02
C ARG A 359 -3.34 4.19 -15.66
#